data_AF-A0AAD7R2E6-F1
#
_entry.id   AF-A0AAD7R2E6-F1
#
_cell.length_a   1.000
_cell.length_b   1.000
_cell.length_c   1.000
_cell.angle_alpha   90.00
_cell.angle_beta   90.00
_cell.angle_gamma   90.00
#
_symmetry.space_group_name_H-M   'P 1'
#
loop_
_entity.id
_entity.type
_entity.pdbx_description
1 polymer ?
#
loop_
_entity_poly.entity_id
_entity_poly.type
_entity_poly.pdbx_seq_one_letter_code
_entity_poly.pdbx_strand_id
1 'polypeptide(L)'
;MKRKHAVWLCMLTAFAVPLTAATIGDFSVSVPSAPVSVWLGDSVTLPCSVTPPMDVSPLEVRWYRPPHHHAPFLLYKDRRIDITLHEPQ
;
A
#
# COMPACT_ATOMS: atom_id res chain seq x y z
N MET A 1 31.50 35.19 -25.48
CA MET A 1 30.46 35.40 -24.45
C MET A 1 29.14 34.65 -24.74
N LYS A 2 29.16 33.45 -25.35
CA LYS A 2 27.94 32.73 -25.80
C LYS A 2 27.68 31.40 -25.05
N ARG A 3 28.74 30.86 -24.42
CA ARG A 3 28.74 29.58 -23.68
C ARG A 3 28.06 29.67 -22.31
N LYS A 4 28.07 30.87 -21.71
CA LYS A 4 27.55 31.14 -20.35
C LYS A 4 26.02 31.18 -20.34
N HIS A 5 25.43 31.73 -21.40
CA HIS A 5 24.00 31.75 -21.64
C HIS A 5 23.46 30.33 -21.89
N ALA A 6 24.18 29.49 -22.67
CA ALA A 6 23.76 28.12 -22.95
C ALA A 6 23.73 27.25 -21.67
N VAL A 7 24.73 27.38 -20.79
CA VAL A 7 24.78 26.65 -19.51
C VAL A 7 23.68 27.13 -18.55
N TRP A 8 23.41 28.44 -18.51
CA TRP A 8 22.34 29.00 -17.69
C TRP A 8 20.94 28.57 -18.18
N LEU A 9 20.74 28.52 -19.51
CA LEU A 9 19.54 27.97 -20.14
C LEU A 9 19.30 26.50 -19.77
N CYS A 10 20.34 25.65 -19.78
CA CYS A 10 20.22 24.23 -19.39
C CYS A 10 19.91 24.03 -17.90
N MET A 11 20.51 24.83 -17.01
CA MET A 11 20.24 24.74 -15.57
C MET A 11 18.81 25.19 -15.22
N LEU A 12 18.28 26.21 -15.92
CA LEU A 12 16.88 26.65 -15.77
C LEU A 12 15.90 25.56 -16.25
N THR A 13 16.21 24.82 -17.31
CA THR A 13 15.35 23.72 -17.79
C THR A 13 15.32 22.51 -16.86
N ALA A 14 16.36 22.26 -16.08
CA ALA A 14 16.42 21.10 -15.17
C ALA A 14 15.60 21.30 -13.88
N PHE A 15 15.30 22.55 -13.50
CA PHE A 15 14.55 22.87 -12.27
C PHE A 15 13.03 22.80 -12.45
N ALA A 16 12.54 22.70 -13.68
CA ALA A 16 11.12 22.71 -14.02
C ALA A 16 10.54 21.30 -14.26
N VAL A 17 11.14 20.25 -13.70
CA VAL A 17 10.49 18.92 -13.66
C VAL A 17 9.58 18.93 -12.43
N PRO A 18 8.26 19.11 -12.57
CA PRO A 18 7.37 18.95 -11.44
C PRO A 18 7.47 17.51 -10.96
N LEU A 19 7.87 17.33 -9.70
CA LEU A 19 7.72 16.07 -8.99
C LEU A 19 6.21 15.86 -8.84
N THR A 20 5.59 15.17 -9.80
CA THR A 20 4.19 14.76 -9.72
C THR A 20 4.07 13.78 -8.56
N ALA A 21 3.75 14.28 -7.37
CA ALA A 21 3.36 13.43 -6.26
C ALA A 21 2.06 12.73 -6.69
N ALA A 22 2.07 11.39 -6.75
CA ALA A 22 0.86 10.63 -6.98
C ALA A 22 -0.07 10.84 -5.78
N THR A 23 -1.11 11.66 -5.96
CA THR A 23 -2.18 11.77 -4.97
C THR A 23 -2.99 10.48 -5.04
N ILE A 24 -2.87 9.63 -4.01
CA ILE A 24 -3.80 8.52 -3.84
C ILE A 24 -5.17 9.17 -3.58
N GLY A 25 -6.11 9.01 -4.52
CA GLY A 25 -7.48 9.47 -4.32
C GLY A 25 -8.16 8.70 -3.19
N ASP A 26 -9.29 9.22 -2.70
CA ASP A 26 -10.07 8.53 -1.66
C ASP A 26 -10.47 7.12 -2.14
N PHE A 27 -10.25 6.12 -1.27
CA PHE A 27 -10.64 4.74 -1.51
C PHE A 27 -11.26 4.12 -0.26
N SER A 28 -12.04 3.07 -0.45
CA SER A 28 -12.66 2.29 0.61
C SER A 28 -12.32 0.81 0.47
N VAL A 29 -12.25 0.09 1.60
CA VAL A 29 -12.05 -1.36 1.61
C VAL A 29 -13.41 -2.05 1.54
N SER A 30 -13.58 -2.92 0.55
CA SER A 30 -14.76 -3.74 0.34
C SER A 30 -14.48 -5.19 0.78
N VAL A 31 -15.35 -5.73 1.62
CA VAL A 31 -15.32 -7.12 2.10
C VAL A 31 -16.71 -7.74 1.94
N PRO A 32 -16.84 -9.07 1.85
CA PRO A 32 -18.13 -9.72 1.84
C PRO A 32 -18.93 -9.39 3.10
N SER A 33 -20.23 -9.21 2.95
CA SER A 33 -21.16 -9.04 4.07
C SER A 33 -21.37 -10.34 4.85
N ALA A 34 -21.24 -11.49 4.18
CA ALA A 34 -21.38 -12.80 4.80
C ALA A 34 -20.03 -13.30 5.35
N PRO A 35 -20.02 -14.00 6.50
CA PRO A 35 -18.83 -14.68 7.00
C PRO A 35 -18.31 -15.72 6.01
N VAL A 36 -17.00 -15.91 5.97
CA VAL A 36 -16.37 -16.98 5.22
C VAL A 36 -16.22 -18.20 6.13
N SER A 37 -16.79 -19.34 5.75
CA SER A 37 -16.74 -20.60 6.50
C SER A 37 -15.93 -21.66 5.75
N VAL A 38 -15.30 -22.54 6.51
CA VAL A 38 -14.45 -23.63 6.00
C VAL A 38 -14.43 -24.80 6.97
N TRP A 39 -14.14 -26.00 6.47
CA TRP A 39 -13.99 -27.19 7.30
C TRP A 39 -12.70 -27.15 8.12
N LEU A 40 -12.68 -27.87 9.24
CA LEU A 40 -11.48 -28.02 10.04
C LEU A 40 -10.40 -28.76 9.25
N GLY A 41 -9.20 -28.18 9.20
CA GLY A 41 -8.06 -28.72 8.44
C GLY A 41 -7.95 -28.19 7.01
N ASP A 42 -8.99 -27.51 6.51
CA ASP A 42 -8.96 -26.87 5.19
C ASP A 42 -8.43 -25.43 5.25
N SER A 43 -8.05 -24.90 4.08
CA SER A 43 -7.62 -23.51 3.89
C SER A 43 -8.73 -22.65 3.29
N VAL A 44 -8.77 -21.37 3.65
CA VAL A 44 -9.77 -20.42 3.15
C VAL A 44 -9.13 -19.10 2.74
N THR A 45 -9.74 -18.42 1.77
CA THR A 45 -9.37 -17.06 1.38
C THR A 45 -10.32 -16.06 2.03
N LEU A 46 -9.77 -15.04 2.69
CA LEU A 46 -10.52 -13.89 3.17
C LEU A 46 -10.45 -12.79 2.10
N PRO A 47 -11.49 -12.59 1.28
CA PRO A 47 -11.41 -11.63 0.20
C PRO A 47 -11.53 -10.20 0.73
N CYS A 48 -10.65 -9.33 0.24
CA CYS A 48 -10.75 -7.89 0.40
C CYS A 48 -10.36 -7.19 -0.91
N SER A 49 -11.03 -6.11 -1.25
CA SER A 49 -10.70 -5.28 -2.41
C SER A 49 -10.82 -3.80 -2.05
N VAL A 50 -10.30 -2.92 -2.92
CA VAL A 50 -10.48 -1.48 -2.79
C VAL A 50 -11.43 -0.96 -3.86
N THR A 51 -12.26 0.01 -3.49
CA THR A 51 -13.16 0.72 -4.39
C THR A 51 -12.86 2.22 -4.32
N PRO A 52 -12.59 2.90 -5.46
CA PRO A 52 -12.46 2.35 -6.81
C PRO A 52 -11.24 1.42 -6.99
N PRO A 53 -11.23 0.53 -8.00
CA PRO A 53 -10.08 -0.34 -8.25
C PRO A 53 -8.82 0.47 -8.55
N MET A 54 -7.74 0.17 -7.84
CA MET A 54 -6.44 0.81 -8.01
C MET A 54 -5.31 -0.18 -7.70
N ASP A 55 -4.08 0.17 -8.07
CA ASP A 55 -2.90 -0.60 -7.68
C ASP A 55 -2.66 -0.46 -6.17
N VAL A 56 -2.85 -1.57 -5.45
CA VAL A 56 -2.63 -1.67 -4.00
C VAL A 56 -1.24 -2.21 -3.64
N SER A 57 -0.44 -2.62 -4.64
CA SER A 57 0.93 -3.10 -4.40
C SER A 57 1.86 -2.09 -3.68
N PRO A 58 1.71 -0.75 -3.81
CA PRO A 58 2.51 0.19 -3.02
C PRO A 58 1.97 0.43 -1.60
N LEU A 59 0.82 -0.14 -1.23
CA LEU A 59 0.17 0.10 0.06
C LEU A 59 0.60 -0.91 1.12
N GLU A 60 0.53 -0.49 2.39
CA GLU A 60 0.65 -1.38 3.54
C GLU A 60 -0.71 -2.04 3.82
N VAL A 61 -0.75 -3.37 3.94
CA VAL A 61 -1.99 -4.11 4.30
C VAL A 61 -1.79 -4.81 5.64
N ARG A 62 -2.70 -4.57 6.58
CA ARG A 62 -2.63 -5.07 7.96
C ARG A 62 -3.85 -5.92 8.26
N TRP A 63 -3.63 -7.17 8.63
CA TRP A 63 -4.69 -8.09 9.05
C TRP A 63 -4.68 -8.26 10.56
N TYR A 64 -5.83 -8.02 11.20
CA TYR A 64 -6.01 -8.16 12.64
C TYR A 64 -6.88 -9.37 12.96
N ARG A 65 -6.62 -10.01 14.10
CA ARG A 65 -7.40 -11.15 14.57
C ARG A 65 -8.13 -10.78 15.87
N PRO A 66 -9.47 -10.72 15.89
CA PRO A 66 -10.23 -10.49 17.11
C PRO A 66 -9.86 -11.49 18.23
N PRO A 67 -9.88 -11.08 19.50
CA PRO A 67 -10.20 -9.73 20.00
C PRO A 67 -9.02 -8.73 19.91
N HIS A 68 -7.88 -9.14 19.36
CA HIS A 68 -6.65 -8.35 19.37
C HIS A 68 -6.60 -7.44 18.13
N HIS A 69 -6.67 -6.13 18.38
CA HIS A 69 -6.65 -5.11 17.34
C HIS A 69 -5.44 -4.16 17.45
N HIS A 70 -4.56 -4.38 18.44
CA HIS A 70 -3.38 -3.55 18.68
C HIS A 70 -2.21 -3.91 17.74
N ALA A 71 -1.95 -5.22 17.55
CA ALA A 71 -0.96 -5.72 16.60
C ALA A 71 -1.61 -6.52 15.45
N PRO A 72 -1.11 -6.35 14.21
CA PRO A 72 -1.54 -7.16 13.09
C PRO A 72 -0.95 -8.57 13.19
N PHE A 73 -1.76 -9.58 12.89
CA PHE A 73 -1.31 -10.97 12.73
C PHE A 73 -0.52 -11.19 11.43
N LEU A 74 -0.85 -10.41 10.39
CA LEU A 74 -0.15 -10.44 9.11
C LEU A 74 0.01 -9.01 8.58
N LEU A 75 1.23 -8.69 8.17
CA LEU A 75 1.58 -7.41 7.54
C LEU A 75 2.11 -7.66 6.13
N TYR A 76 1.53 -6.97 5.16
CA TYR A 76 2.12 -6.81 3.84
C TYR A 76 2.72 -5.41 3.73
N LYS A 77 4.01 -5.33 3.41
CA LYS A 77 4.74 -4.09 3.20
C LYS A 77 5.96 -4.33 2.32
N ASP A 78 6.31 -3.37 1.46
CA ASP A 78 7.48 -3.46 0.58
C ASP A 78 7.49 -4.75 -0.27
N ARG A 79 6.28 -5.17 -0.70
CA ARG A 79 6.05 -6.42 -1.44
C ARG A 79 6.48 -7.69 -0.69
N ARG A 80 6.56 -7.64 0.64
CA ARG A 80 6.86 -8.76 1.54
C ARG A 80 5.70 -8.99 2.49
N ILE A 81 5.56 -10.25 2.92
CA ILE A 81 4.62 -10.67 3.94
C ILE A 81 5.42 -10.98 5.21
N ASP A 82 5.00 -10.40 6.33
CA ASP A 82 5.50 -10.70 7.66
C ASP A 82 4.36 -11.25 8.53
N ILE A 83 4.60 -12.43 9.09
CA ILE A 83 3.69 -13.18 9.98
C ILE A 83 4.29 -13.38 11.39
N THR A 84 5.48 -12.82 11.64
CA THR A 84 6.19 -12.96 12.93
C THR A 84 5.78 -11.87 13.91
N LEU A 85 4.79 -11.05 13.54
CA LEU A 85 4.27 -9.95 14.34
C LEU A 85 3.41 -10.51 15.48
N HIS A 86 4.08 -10.98 16.52
CA HIS A 86 3.48 -11.26 17.81
C HIS A 86 3.68 -10.06 18.72
N GLU A 87 2.61 -9.64 19.41
CA GLU A 87 2.71 -8.72 20.53
C GLU A 87 3.70 -9.31 21.56
N PRO A 88 4.73 -8.56 22.02
CA PRO A 88 5.47 -8.96 23.21
C PRO A 88 4.50 -9.03 24.40
N GLN A 89 4.59 -10.11 25.17
CA GLN A 89 3.72 -10.44 26.29
C GLN A 89 3.90 -9.47 27.47
#